data_AF-A0A7T7UWE5-F1
#
_entry.id   AF-A0A7T7UWE5-F1
#
_cell.length_a   1.000
_cell.length_b   1.000
_cell.length_c   1.000
_cell.angle_alpha   90.00
_cell.angle_beta   90.00
_cell.angle_gamma   90.00
#
_symmetry.space_group_name_H-M   'P 1'
#
loop_
_entity.id
_entity.type
_entity.pdbx_description
1 polymer ?
#
loop_
_entity_poly.entity_id
_entity_poly.type
_entity_poly.pdbx_seq_one_letter_code
_entity_poly.pdbx_strand_id
1 'polypeptide(L)'
;MKIKAFFLYTFILLAFSSCKQIPVQSAAVSPPKWLAKTYKHVIMIEDEHMVKLGENYLIDIPIQEKPDSTYVFFLNADIPVERLKKPSSFYPSINEFILIVPDRKYYQTIAEEASKQGIQVEPLVTNNYYHIIRNGEEVKTDSTHISGNGHPKISYAEPEVPKDMLQVYYTDSYGSVCCPRDPKWDSNQDDASFIKGYEQNNKVKITDTYRQNNGKEGEHAIYYTLSRLTSLQRLGFMLEKRSQGFVNKEKKDIIFAPQIFTPLLVKIEKEGFRKMTKLN
;
A
#
# COMPACT_ATOMS: atom_id res chain seq x y z
N MET A 1 -65.05 34.86 60.70
CA MET A 1 -64.80 34.61 59.27
C MET A 1 -64.29 33.18 59.15
N LYS A 2 -65.08 32.20 58.64
CA LYS A 2 -65.22 31.83 57.21
C LYS A 2 -63.82 31.53 56.61
N ILE A 3 -63.44 30.31 56.19
CA ILE A 3 -64.12 29.33 55.32
C ILE A 3 -63.41 27.95 55.38
N LYS A 4 -64.19 26.88 55.15
CA LYS A 4 -63.82 25.47 54.93
C LYS A 4 -63.14 25.24 53.56
N ALA A 5 -62.73 24.00 53.30
CA ALA A 5 -62.54 23.37 51.97
C ALA A 5 -61.11 23.52 51.39
N PHE A 6 -60.53 22.55 50.67
CA PHE A 6 -61.00 21.28 50.14
C PHE A 6 -59.75 20.49 49.71
N PHE A 7 -59.77 19.16 49.85
CA PHE A 7 -58.88 18.29 49.08
C PHE A 7 -59.15 18.51 47.59
N LEU A 8 -58.13 18.81 46.79
CA LEU A 8 -58.21 18.62 45.35
C LEU A 8 -56.87 18.10 44.82
N TYR A 9 -56.90 16.83 44.46
CA TYR A 9 -55.99 16.15 43.55
C TYR A 9 -55.80 17.00 42.28
N THR A 10 -54.56 17.33 41.92
CA THR A 10 -54.25 17.82 40.58
C THR A 10 -53.28 16.86 39.91
N PHE A 11 -53.84 16.15 38.94
CA PHE A 11 -53.23 15.28 37.96
C PHE A 11 -51.98 15.91 37.32
N ILE A 12 -50.88 15.17 37.31
CA ILE A 12 -49.73 15.41 36.43
C ILE A 12 -50.16 15.04 35.02
N LEU A 13 -50.42 16.04 34.18
CA LEU A 13 -50.60 15.85 32.74
C LEU A 13 -49.23 15.74 32.08
N LEU A 14 -48.85 14.49 31.81
CA LEU A 14 -47.78 14.09 30.89
C LEU A 14 -48.07 14.65 29.49
N ALA A 15 -47.42 15.75 29.13
CA ALA A 15 -47.21 16.10 27.73
C ALA A 15 -46.08 15.23 27.18
N PHE A 16 -46.41 13.99 26.80
CA PHE A 16 -45.62 13.24 25.84
C PHE A 16 -45.71 13.97 24.50
N SER A 17 -44.80 14.92 24.27
CA SER A 17 -44.44 15.34 22.93
C SER A 17 -43.85 14.11 22.23
N SER A 18 -44.71 13.36 21.55
CA SER A 18 -44.34 12.38 20.54
C SER A 18 -43.51 13.10 19.49
N CYS A 19 -42.20 13.15 19.69
CA CYS A 19 -41.25 13.35 18.63
C CYS A 19 -41.34 12.08 17.78
N LYS A 20 -42.26 12.09 16.81
CA LYS A 20 -42.30 11.09 15.75
C LYS A 20 -40.91 11.15 15.11
N GLN A 21 -40.08 10.16 15.42
CA GLN A 21 -38.89 9.86 14.64
C GLN A 21 -39.38 9.67 13.22
N ILE A 22 -39.12 10.67 12.38
CA ILE A 22 -39.17 10.51 10.94
C ILE A 22 -38.15 9.40 10.67
N PRO A 23 -38.56 8.23 10.16
CA PRO A 23 -37.59 7.27 9.70
C PRO A 23 -36.85 8.01 8.58
N VAL A 24 -35.56 8.27 8.80
CA VAL A 24 -34.66 8.66 7.73
C VAL A 24 -34.67 7.45 6.80
N GLN A 25 -35.56 7.48 5.81
CA GLN A 25 -35.42 6.66 4.63
C GLN A 25 -34.07 7.08 4.06
N SER A 26 -33.05 6.28 4.38
CA SER A 26 -31.80 6.28 3.63
C SER A 26 -32.22 6.09 2.18
N ALA A 27 -32.20 7.18 1.41
CA ALA A 27 -32.42 7.11 -0.01
C ALA A 27 -31.43 6.05 -0.50
N ALA A 28 -31.92 4.97 -1.10
CA ALA A 28 -31.08 3.93 -1.65
C ALA A 28 -30.23 4.57 -2.75
N VAL A 29 -29.04 5.05 -2.37
CA VAL A 29 -28.08 5.61 -3.30
C VAL A 29 -27.74 4.48 -4.25
N SER A 30 -28.10 4.63 -5.52
CA SER A 30 -27.74 3.65 -6.54
C SER A 30 -26.23 3.43 -6.48
N PRO A 31 -25.74 2.18 -6.47
CA PRO A 31 -24.32 1.92 -6.42
C PRO A 31 -23.58 2.72 -7.50
N PRO A 32 -22.35 3.20 -7.21
CA PRO A 32 -21.57 3.90 -8.22
C PRO A 32 -21.40 3.06 -9.47
N LYS A 33 -21.42 3.70 -10.65
CA LYS A 33 -21.33 2.99 -11.95
C LYS A 33 -20.05 2.15 -12.09
N TRP A 34 -18.97 2.55 -11.44
CA TRP A 34 -17.69 1.84 -11.45
C TRP A 34 -17.68 0.59 -10.56
N LEU A 35 -18.62 0.45 -9.62
CA LEU A 35 -18.65 -0.68 -8.70
C LEU A 35 -19.13 -1.94 -9.44
N ALA A 36 -18.24 -2.90 -9.64
CA ALA A 36 -18.58 -4.16 -10.30
C ALA A 36 -19.38 -5.09 -9.37
N LYS A 37 -20.22 -5.96 -9.95
CA LYS A 37 -20.89 -7.04 -9.21
C LYS A 37 -19.94 -8.18 -8.81
N THR A 38 -18.80 -8.30 -9.48
CA THR A 38 -17.82 -9.36 -9.26
C THR A 38 -16.43 -8.83 -9.54
N TYR A 39 -15.49 -9.11 -8.65
CA TYR A 39 -14.07 -8.87 -8.83
C TYR A 39 -13.34 -10.21 -8.90
N LYS A 40 -12.61 -10.41 -10.00
CA LYS A 40 -11.74 -11.58 -10.20
C LYS A 40 -10.29 -11.20 -9.99
N HIS A 41 -9.46 -12.17 -9.60
CA HIS A 41 -8.02 -11.98 -9.37
C HIS A 41 -7.71 -10.86 -8.38
N VAL A 42 -8.50 -10.79 -7.30
CA VAL A 42 -8.26 -9.81 -6.23
C VAL A 42 -6.99 -10.18 -5.48
N ILE A 43 -6.10 -9.21 -5.31
CA ILE A 43 -4.82 -9.39 -4.63
C ILE A 43 -5.03 -8.99 -3.17
N MET A 44 -4.87 -9.95 -2.27
CA MET A 44 -4.99 -9.70 -0.84
C MET A 44 -3.66 -9.15 -0.30
N ILE A 45 -3.74 -8.09 0.49
CA ILE A 45 -2.60 -7.48 1.19
C ILE A 45 -2.86 -7.63 2.68
N GLU A 46 -2.12 -8.52 3.33
CA GLU A 46 -2.21 -8.81 4.76
C GLU A 46 -0.95 -8.37 5.50
N ASP A 47 -0.99 -8.41 6.83
CA ASP A 47 0.16 -7.99 7.64
C ASP A 47 1.41 -8.83 7.36
N GLU A 48 1.27 -10.11 6.99
CA GLU A 48 2.41 -10.94 6.59
C GLU A 48 3.07 -10.51 5.27
N HIS A 49 2.32 -9.82 4.42
CA HIS A 49 2.80 -9.29 3.14
C HIS A 49 3.46 -7.91 3.29
N MET A 50 3.51 -7.36 4.50
CA MET A 50 3.96 -6.00 4.75
C MET A 50 4.93 -5.93 5.92
N VAL A 51 5.95 -5.09 5.75
CA VAL A 51 6.79 -4.67 6.88
C VAL A 51 6.86 -3.15 6.93
N LYS A 52 6.99 -2.63 8.14
CA LYS A 52 7.13 -1.20 8.41
C LYS A 52 8.47 -0.92 9.08
N LEU A 53 9.17 0.10 8.60
CA LEU A 53 10.38 0.64 9.24
C LEU A 53 10.29 2.17 9.30
N GLY A 54 10.09 2.70 10.52
CA GLY A 54 9.70 4.09 10.71
C GLY A 54 8.38 4.37 10.00
N GLU A 55 8.35 5.39 9.14
CA GLU A 55 7.17 5.74 8.33
C GLU A 55 7.16 5.11 6.92
N ASN A 56 8.05 4.15 6.66
CA ASN A 56 8.18 3.49 5.37
C ASN A 56 7.63 2.07 5.42
N TYR A 57 7.02 1.65 4.31
CA TYR A 57 6.40 0.34 4.17
C TYR A 57 7.01 -0.39 2.98
N LEU A 58 7.28 -1.68 3.11
CA LEU A 58 7.45 -2.58 1.97
C LEU A 58 6.21 -3.47 1.90
N ILE A 59 5.50 -3.42 0.77
CA ILE A 59 4.48 -4.41 0.43
C ILE A 59 5.17 -5.43 -0.47
N ASP A 60 5.46 -6.60 0.09
CA ASP A 60 6.30 -7.64 -0.51
C ASP A 60 5.49 -8.60 -1.39
N ILE A 61 4.84 -8.04 -2.42
CA ILE A 61 4.00 -8.79 -3.34
C ILE A 61 4.48 -8.49 -4.77
N PRO A 62 4.93 -9.49 -5.54
CA PRO A 62 5.37 -9.28 -6.92
C PRO A 62 4.17 -9.13 -7.86
N ILE A 63 4.04 -7.97 -8.52
CA ILE A 63 2.97 -7.75 -9.51
C ILE A 63 3.59 -7.32 -10.83
N GLN A 64 3.14 -7.94 -11.93
CA GLN A 64 3.42 -7.46 -13.26
C GLN A 64 2.51 -6.26 -13.54
N GLU A 65 3.05 -5.05 -13.49
CA GLU A 65 2.31 -3.81 -13.72
C GLU A 65 1.96 -3.64 -15.20
N LYS A 66 0.68 -3.40 -15.48
CA LYS A 66 0.14 -3.11 -16.81
C LYS A 66 -0.60 -1.78 -16.74
N PRO A 67 -0.07 -0.70 -17.35
CA PRO A 67 -0.63 0.65 -17.21
C PRO A 67 -2.09 0.80 -17.61
N ASP A 68 -2.53 0.01 -18.59
CA ASP A 68 -3.89 0.05 -19.13
C ASP A 68 -4.85 -0.96 -18.44
N SER A 69 -4.43 -1.57 -17.33
CA SER A 69 -5.24 -2.55 -16.59
C SER A 69 -5.70 -2.00 -15.25
N THR A 70 -6.95 -2.32 -14.88
CA THR A 70 -7.49 -2.04 -13.56
C THR A 70 -7.17 -3.19 -12.60
N TYR A 71 -6.48 -2.88 -11.50
CA TYR A 71 -6.18 -3.86 -10.45
C TYR A 71 -7.19 -3.77 -9.31
N VAL A 72 -7.37 -4.87 -8.56
CA VAL A 72 -8.23 -4.88 -7.38
C VAL A 72 -7.44 -5.42 -6.21
N PHE A 73 -7.30 -4.60 -5.17
CA PHE A 73 -6.58 -4.94 -3.94
C PHE A 73 -7.55 -5.04 -2.78
N PHE A 74 -7.43 -6.09 -1.97
CA PHE A 74 -8.08 -6.18 -0.68
C PHE A 74 -7.05 -5.88 0.40
N LEU A 75 -7.10 -4.68 0.98
CA LEU A 75 -6.15 -4.21 1.98
C LEU A 75 -6.64 -4.54 3.38
N ASN A 76 -6.20 -5.69 3.88
CA ASN A 76 -6.40 -6.09 5.27
C ASN A 76 -5.28 -5.55 6.18
N ALA A 77 -4.08 -5.35 5.63
CA ALA A 77 -2.90 -4.86 6.34
C ALA A 77 -3.04 -3.42 6.86
N ASP A 78 -2.43 -3.08 7.99
CA ASP A 78 -2.52 -1.75 8.60
C ASP A 78 -1.67 -0.68 7.88
N ILE A 79 -2.08 -0.31 6.67
CA ILE A 79 -1.48 0.74 5.85
C ILE A 79 -2.50 1.86 5.64
N PRO A 80 -2.17 3.13 5.93
CA PRO A 80 -3.10 4.22 5.67
C PRO A 80 -3.38 4.37 4.16
N VAL A 81 -4.66 4.36 3.76
CA VAL A 81 -5.10 4.43 2.36
C VAL A 81 -4.45 5.57 1.57
N GLU A 82 -4.27 6.73 2.19
CA GLU A 82 -3.61 7.90 1.57
C GLU A 82 -2.16 7.61 1.13
N ARG A 83 -1.47 6.66 1.77
CA ARG A 83 -0.12 6.24 1.36
C ARG A 83 -0.15 5.46 0.06
N LEU A 84 -1.22 4.71 -0.23
CA LEU A 84 -1.37 3.93 -1.46
C LEU A 84 -1.81 4.77 -2.66
N LYS A 85 -2.31 5.99 -2.45
CA LYS A 85 -2.77 6.86 -3.55
C LYS A 85 -1.63 7.50 -4.35
N LYS A 86 -0.47 7.68 -3.73
CA LYS A 86 0.66 8.40 -4.33
C LYS A 86 1.18 7.68 -5.59
N PRO A 87 1.28 8.37 -6.75
CA PRO A 87 1.71 7.77 -8.01
C PRO A 87 3.11 7.16 -7.99
N SER A 88 4.04 7.72 -7.22
CA SER A 88 5.44 7.29 -7.21
C SER A 88 5.77 6.18 -6.20
N SER A 89 4.78 5.62 -5.49
CA SER A 89 5.05 4.66 -4.41
C SER A 89 4.40 3.30 -4.57
N PHE A 90 3.07 3.21 -4.65
CA PHE A 90 2.36 1.94 -4.65
C PHE A 90 2.12 1.46 -6.09
N TYR A 91 2.97 0.56 -6.59
CA TYR A 91 2.99 0.07 -7.98
C TYR A 91 2.91 1.22 -9.01
N PRO A 92 4.03 1.92 -9.27
CA PRO A 92 4.00 3.23 -9.93
C PRO A 92 3.44 3.26 -11.35
N SER A 93 3.48 2.14 -12.08
CA SER A 93 2.93 2.04 -13.43
C SER A 93 1.45 1.65 -13.44
N ILE A 94 0.84 1.34 -12.29
CA ILE A 94 -0.60 1.10 -12.18
C ILE A 94 -1.31 2.45 -12.03
N ASN A 95 -2.04 2.85 -13.08
CA ASN A 95 -2.76 4.12 -13.10
C ASN A 95 -4.18 4.01 -12.56
N GLU A 96 -4.80 2.83 -12.59
CA GLU A 96 -6.18 2.64 -12.14
C GLU A 96 -6.31 1.38 -11.28
N PHE A 97 -6.92 1.49 -10.11
CA PHE A 97 -7.19 0.35 -9.25
C PHE A 97 -8.38 0.58 -8.31
N ILE A 98 -8.97 -0.53 -7.88
CA ILE A 98 -9.95 -0.60 -6.81
C ILE A 98 -9.25 -1.06 -5.53
N LEU A 99 -9.48 -0.34 -4.44
CA LEU A 99 -9.01 -0.72 -3.11
C LEU A 99 -10.23 -1.05 -2.23
N ILE A 100 -10.25 -2.26 -1.69
CA ILE A 100 -11.27 -2.75 -0.76
C ILE A 100 -10.64 -2.77 0.64
N VAL A 101 -11.22 -2.07 1.60
CA VAL A 101 -10.67 -1.91 2.94
C VAL A 101 -11.75 -2.26 3.98
N PRO A 102 -11.52 -3.22 4.87
CA PRO A 102 -12.41 -3.48 6.00
C PRO A 102 -12.66 -2.22 6.84
N ASP A 103 -13.90 -1.98 7.26
CA ASP A 103 -14.19 -0.88 8.18
C ASP A 103 -13.73 -1.23 9.60
N ARG A 104 -12.44 -1.04 9.85
CA ARG A 104 -11.82 -1.34 11.15
C ARG A 104 -12.49 -0.61 12.31
N LYS A 105 -12.98 0.61 12.09
CA LYS A 105 -13.65 1.39 13.13
C LYS A 105 -14.99 0.75 13.50
N TYR A 106 -15.75 0.32 12.51
CA TYR A 106 -16.98 -0.45 12.74
C TYR A 106 -16.68 -1.74 13.52
N TYR A 107 -15.74 -2.56 13.05
CA TYR A 107 -15.41 -3.83 13.71
C TYR A 107 -14.90 -3.63 15.15
N GLN A 108 -14.07 -2.62 15.38
CA GLN A 108 -13.61 -2.27 16.72
C GLN A 108 -14.77 -1.87 17.64
N THR A 109 -15.70 -1.04 17.14
CA THR A 109 -16.89 -0.62 17.90
C THR A 109 -17.72 -1.84 18.31
N ILE A 110 -18.01 -2.75 17.38
CA ILE A 110 -18.81 -3.96 17.67
C ILE A 110 -18.08 -4.86 18.67
N ALA A 111 -16.76 -5.04 18.53
CA ALA A 111 -15.97 -5.85 19.45
C ALA A 111 -15.97 -5.26 20.88
N GLU A 112 -15.84 -3.94 21.02
CA GLU A 112 -15.89 -3.25 22.31
C GLU A 112 -17.28 -3.35 22.97
N GLU A 113 -18.36 -3.21 22.19
CA GLU A 113 -19.73 -3.35 22.70
C GLU A 113 -20.04 -4.79 23.14
N ALA A 114 -19.66 -5.78 22.33
CA ALA A 114 -19.83 -7.19 22.64
C ALA A 114 -19.09 -7.56 23.94
N SER A 115 -17.85 -7.08 24.09
CA SER A 115 -17.04 -7.27 25.30
C SER A 115 -17.69 -6.64 26.54
N LYS A 116 -18.17 -5.39 26.45
CA LYS A 116 -18.87 -4.69 27.56
C LYS A 116 -20.14 -5.41 28.01
N GLN A 117 -20.83 -6.04 27.07
CA GLN A 117 -22.09 -6.75 27.34
C GLN A 117 -21.87 -8.23 27.68
N GLY A 118 -20.64 -8.75 27.60
CA GLY A 118 -20.32 -10.16 27.84
C GLY A 118 -20.98 -11.11 26.84
N ILE A 119 -21.26 -10.63 25.62
CA ILE A 119 -21.91 -11.38 24.56
C ILE A 119 -20.97 -11.62 23.39
N GLN A 120 -21.29 -12.61 22.56
CA GLN A 120 -20.67 -12.81 21.26
C GLN A 120 -21.61 -12.29 20.18
N VAL A 121 -21.12 -11.36 19.36
CA VAL A 121 -21.84 -10.80 18.22
C VAL A 121 -21.03 -11.08 16.96
N GLU A 122 -21.67 -11.67 15.95
CA GLU A 122 -21.09 -11.77 14.61
C GLU A 122 -21.36 -10.47 13.86
N PRO A 123 -20.32 -9.67 13.53
CA PRO A 123 -20.50 -8.39 12.86
C PRO A 123 -20.94 -8.60 11.40
N LEU A 124 -21.74 -7.65 10.89
CA LEU A 124 -22.02 -7.61 9.46
C LEU A 124 -20.72 -7.29 8.70
N VAL A 125 -20.46 -8.02 7.61
CA VAL A 125 -19.35 -7.68 6.71
C VAL A 125 -19.53 -6.24 6.26
N THR A 126 -18.52 -5.42 6.50
CA THR A 126 -18.54 -3.99 6.25
C THR A 126 -17.20 -3.54 5.67
N ASN A 127 -17.23 -2.98 4.46
CA ASN A 127 -16.04 -2.60 3.70
C ASN A 127 -16.23 -1.24 3.02
N ASN A 128 -15.15 -0.48 2.94
CA ASN A 128 -15.01 0.69 2.09
C ASN A 128 -14.38 0.28 0.75
N TYR A 129 -14.96 0.75 -0.34
CA TYR A 129 -14.45 0.56 -1.70
C TYR A 129 -13.98 1.91 -2.21
N TYR A 130 -12.75 1.97 -2.70
CA TYR A 130 -12.18 3.15 -3.34
C TYR A 130 -11.87 2.83 -4.79
N HIS A 131 -12.25 3.71 -5.70
CA HIS A 131 -11.80 3.70 -7.08
C HIS A 131 -10.79 4.81 -7.27
N ILE A 132 -9.54 4.44 -7.53
CA ILE A 132 -8.42 5.36 -7.57
C ILE A 132 -7.89 5.39 -9.01
N ILE A 133 -7.83 6.60 -9.58
CA ILE A 133 -7.26 6.87 -10.89
C ILE A 133 -6.14 7.90 -10.74
N ARG A 134 -4.96 7.61 -11.28
CA ARG A 134 -3.77 8.45 -11.27
C ARG A 134 -3.48 8.91 -12.69
N ASN A 135 -3.33 10.22 -12.87
CA ASN A 135 -2.93 10.84 -14.14
C ASN A 135 -1.73 11.76 -13.87
N GLY A 136 -0.53 11.21 -13.93
CA GLY A 136 0.68 11.92 -13.49
C GLY A 136 0.60 12.22 -12.00
N GLU A 137 0.65 13.50 -11.61
CA GLU A 137 0.55 13.93 -10.20
C GLU A 137 -0.90 14.06 -9.72
N GLU A 138 -1.88 14.12 -10.62
CA GLU A 138 -3.29 14.24 -10.25
C GLU A 138 -3.85 12.87 -9.83
N VAL A 139 -4.51 12.82 -8.67
CA VAL A 139 -5.18 11.62 -8.17
C VAL A 139 -6.67 11.89 -8.00
N LYS A 140 -7.51 11.11 -8.70
CA LYS A 140 -8.95 11.09 -8.52
C LYS A 140 -9.33 9.89 -7.66
N THR A 141 -10.25 10.09 -6.73
CA THR A 141 -10.73 9.03 -5.85
C THR A 141 -12.22 9.15 -5.66
N ASP A 142 -12.95 8.13 -6.10
CA ASP A 142 -14.34 7.91 -5.72
C ASP A 142 -14.41 6.83 -4.64
N SER A 143 -15.45 6.86 -3.81
CA SER A 143 -15.63 5.83 -2.79
C SER A 143 -17.09 5.47 -2.55
N THR A 144 -17.31 4.26 -2.05
CA THR A 144 -18.60 3.82 -1.54
C THR A 144 -18.40 2.88 -0.37
N HIS A 145 -19.40 2.84 0.50
CA HIS A 145 -19.39 2.06 1.72
C HIS A 145 -20.52 1.02 1.63
N ILE A 146 -20.19 -0.24 1.91
CA ILE A 146 -21.17 -1.34 1.88
C ILE A 146 -21.10 -2.08 3.21
N SER A 147 -22.26 -2.28 3.82
CA SER A 147 -22.44 -3.05 5.05
C SER A 147 -23.54 -4.09 4.86
N GLY A 148 -23.30 -5.30 5.35
CA GLY A 148 -24.24 -6.41 5.27
C GLY A 148 -24.33 -7.01 3.87
N ASN A 149 -25.52 -6.98 3.27
CA ASN A 149 -25.74 -7.58 1.96
C ASN A 149 -25.39 -6.61 0.82
N GLY A 150 -24.97 -7.15 -0.33
CA GLY A 150 -24.70 -6.35 -1.54
C GLY A 150 -23.22 -6.18 -1.89
N HIS A 151 -22.31 -6.81 -1.14
CA HIS A 151 -20.90 -6.86 -1.54
C HIS A 151 -20.73 -7.55 -2.91
N PRO A 152 -19.81 -7.06 -3.75
CA PRO A 152 -19.36 -7.77 -4.94
C PRO A 152 -18.84 -9.17 -4.57
N LYS A 153 -19.05 -10.15 -5.44
CA LYS A 153 -18.40 -11.46 -5.31
C LYS A 153 -16.90 -11.30 -5.55
N ILE A 154 -16.08 -11.81 -4.64
CA ILE A 154 -14.62 -11.69 -4.71
C ILE A 154 -14.02 -13.08 -4.92
N SER A 155 -13.14 -13.20 -5.92
CA SER A 155 -12.24 -14.35 -6.04
C SER A 155 -10.79 -13.86 -5.97
N TYR A 156 -10.03 -14.41 -5.04
CA TYR A 156 -8.64 -14.04 -4.81
C TYR A 156 -7.70 -14.75 -5.78
N ALA A 157 -6.54 -14.14 -6.02
CA ALA A 157 -5.43 -14.76 -6.73
C ALA A 157 -4.11 -14.43 -6.01
N GLU A 158 -3.23 -15.42 -5.92
CA GLU A 158 -1.87 -15.24 -5.42
C GLU A 158 -0.98 -14.75 -6.57
N PRO A 159 -0.27 -13.62 -6.39
CA PRO A 159 0.67 -13.14 -7.39
C PRO A 159 1.92 -14.04 -7.44
N GLU A 160 2.28 -14.45 -8.65
CA GLU A 160 3.47 -15.26 -8.89
C GLU A 160 4.48 -14.51 -9.76
N VAL A 161 5.77 -14.76 -9.54
CA VAL A 161 6.83 -14.27 -10.41
C VAL A 161 6.91 -15.18 -11.64
N PRO A 162 6.67 -14.66 -12.87
CA PRO A 162 6.84 -15.45 -14.08
C PRO A 162 8.28 -15.96 -14.23
N LYS A 163 8.45 -17.16 -14.79
CA LYS A 163 9.78 -17.82 -14.92
C LYS A 163 10.81 -17.03 -15.75
N ASP A 164 10.35 -16.14 -16.62
CA ASP A 164 11.17 -15.26 -17.46
C ASP A 164 11.35 -13.86 -16.86
N MET A 165 10.95 -13.65 -15.60
CA MET A 165 11.05 -12.39 -14.89
C MET A 165 11.85 -12.51 -13.60
N LEU A 166 12.44 -11.39 -13.22
CA LEU A 166 13.21 -11.19 -12.02
C LEU A 166 12.40 -10.30 -11.07
N GLN A 167 12.23 -10.73 -9.82
CA GLN A 167 11.70 -9.89 -8.76
C GLN A 167 12.83 -9.00 -8.22
N VAL A 168 12.67 -7.69 -8.37
CA VAL A 168 13.69 -6.68 -8.05
C VAL A 168 13.14 -5.72 -7.00
N TYR A 169 13.89 -5.50 -5.91
CA TYR A 169 13.50 -4.56 -4.87
C TYR A 169 14.15 -3.19 -5.05
N TYR A 170 15.34 -3.15 -5.65
CA TYR A 170 16.04 -1.90 -5.93
C TYR A 170 16.70 -1.96 -7.29
N THR A 171 16.61 -0.88 -8.05
CA THR A 171 17.32 -0.71 -9.32
C THR A 171 18.20 0.51 -9.23
N ASP A 172 19.48 0.34 -9.55
CA ASP A 172 20.44 1.43 -9.64
C ASP A 172 20.81 1.66 -11.10
N SER A 173 20.29 2.74 -11.69
CA SER A 173 20.47 3.06 -13.11
C SER A 173 21.57 4.10 -13.32
N TYR A 174 22.45 3.87 -14.28
CA TYR A 174 23.55 4.72 -14.67
C TYR A 174 23.39 5.14 -16.14
N GLY A 175 23.47 6.44 -16.39
CA GLY A 175 23.49 7.06 -17.72
C GLY A 175 24.89 7.09 -18.35
N SER A 176 25.04 7.87 -19.42
CA SER A 176 26.27 7.92 -20.23
C SER A 176 27.47 8.38 -19.39
N VAL A 177 28.66 7.84 -19.67
CA VAL A 177 29.92 8.32 -19.06
C VAL A 177 30.43 9.60 -19.70
N CYS A 178 29.95 9.99 -20.88
CA CYS A 178 30.52 11.09 -21.66
C CYS A 178 29.56 12.23 -22.03
N CYS A 179 28.37 11.99 -22.60
CA CYS A 179 27.61 13.08 -23.25
C CYS A 179 26.07 12.89 -23.26
N PRO A 180 25.31 13.55 -22.35
CA PRO A 180 25.79 14.17 -21.12
C PRO A 180 26.25 13.10 -20.14
N ARG A 181 27.37 13.34 -19.47
CA ARG A 181 27.84 12.47 -18.39
C ARG A 181 26.81 12.47 -17.26
N ASP A 182 26.39 11.29 -16.84
CA ASP A 182 25.55 11.13 -15.65
C ASP A 182 26.36 11.52 -14.40
N PRO A 183 25.91 12.53 -13.62
CA PRO A 183 26.59 12.96 -12.40
C PRO A 183 26.81 11.84 -11.38
N LYS A 184 26.02 10.76 -11.47
CA LYS A 184 26.15 9.58 -10.62
C LYS A 184 27.50 8.89 -10.74
N TRP A 185 28.16 9.01 -11.89
CA TRP A 185 29.53 8.52 -12.07
C TRP A 185 30.57 9.25 -11.22
N ASP A 186 30.25 10.46 -10.75
CA ASP A 186 31.17 11.30 -9.98
C ASP A 186 30.82 11.28 -8.47
N SER A 187 29.57 11.00 -8.11
CA SER A 187 29.10 10.99 -6.73
C SER A 187 29.11 9.62 -6.04
N ASN A 188 29.18 8.53 -6.80
CA ASN A 188 29.02 7.20 -6.19
C ASN A 188 30.27 6.75 -5.44
N GLN A 189 30.10 6.50 -4.15
CA GLN A 189 30.91 5.49 -3.46
C GLN A 189 30.79 4.19 -4.25
N ASP A 190 31.93 3.54 -4.51
CA ASP A 190 32.00 2.24 -5.16
C ASP A 190 30.95 1.28 -4.58
N ASP A 191 30.05 0.79 -5.45
CA ASP A 191 28.95 -0.11 -5.06
C ASP A 191 29.46 -1.32 -4.31
N ALA A 192 30.64 -1.85 -4.67
CA ALA A 192 31.23 -2.98 -3.96
C ALA A 192 31.59 -2.63 -2.51
N SER A 193 32.05 -1.40 -2.27
CA SER A 193 32.36 -0.89 -0.94
C SER A 193 31.10 -0.69 -0.10
N PHE A 194 30.01 -0.17 -0.70
CA PHE A 194 28.72 -0.09 -0.02
C PHE A 194 28.19 -1.47 0.37
N ILE A 195 28.17 -2.41 -0.57
CA ILE A 195 27.64 -3.75 -0.33
C ILE A 195 28.43 -4.43 0.78
N LYS A 196 29.76 -4.40 0.74
CA LYS A 196 30.60 -4.96 1.81
C LYS A 196 30.31 -4.31 3.16
N GLY A 197 30.20 -2.98 3.21
CA GLY A 197 29.88 -2.25 4.44
C GLY A 197 28.50 -2.64 4.99
N TYR A 198 27.49 -2.71 4.13
CA TYR A 198 26.14 -3.10 4.50
C TYR A 198 26.10 -4.54 5.04
N GLU A 199 26.73 -5.48 4.34
CA GLU A 199 26.84 -6.89 4.74
C GLU A 199 27.50 -7.04 6.12
N GLN A 200 28.61 -6.33 6.35
CA GLN A 200 29.33 -6.35 7.63
C GLN A 200 28.50 -5.76 8.77
N ASN A 201 27.91 -4.58 8.55
CA ASN A 201 27.17 -3.86 9.59
C ASN A 201 25.87 -4.58 9.97
N ASN A 202 25.17 -5.14 8.99
CA ASN A 202 23.87 -5.79 9.20
C ASN A 202 23.98 -7.32 9.37
N LYS A 203 25.19 -7.90 9.24
CA LYS A 203 25.46 -9.34 9.31
C LYS A 203 24.59 -10.15 8.33
N VAL A 204 24.47 -9.63 7.10
CA VAL A 204 23.72 -10.27 6.01
C VAL A 204 24.62 -10.52 4.81
N LYS A 205 24.13 -11.26 3.81
CA LYS A 205 24.78 -11.42 2.52
C LYS A 205 23.85 -10.98 1.41
N ILE A 206 24.31 -10.06 0.58
CA ILE A 206 23.62 -9.62 -0.63
C ILE A 206 24.02 -10.59 -1.74
N THR A 207 23.04 -11.29 -2.31
CA THR A 207 23.23 -12.22 -3.42
C THR A 207 22.25 -11.91 -4.52
N ASP A 208 22.46 -12.52 -5.68
CA ASP A 208 21.52 -12.45 -6.80
C ASP A 208 21.34 -11.00 -7.28
N THR A 209 22.47 -10.32 -7.44
CA THR A 209 22.54 -9.00 -8.08
C THR A 209 22.85 -9.18 -9.56
N TYR A 210 22.16 -8.45 -10.42
CA TYR A 210 22.29 -8.58 -11.87
C TYR A 210 22.63 -7.22 -12.50
N ARG A 211 23.53 -7.22 -13.48
CA ARG A 211 23.85 -6.06 -14.29
C ARG A 211 23.30 -6.23 -15.70
N GLN A 212 22.69 -5.18 -16.24
CA GLN A 212 22.23 -5.11 -17.61
C GLN A 212 22.77 -3.85 -18.28
N ASN A 213 23.50 -4.02 -19.38
CA ASN A 213 23.89 -2.87 -20.21
C ASN A 213 22.67 -2.35 -20.98
N ASN A 214 22.50 -1.03 -20.95
CA ASN A 214 21.39 -0.33 -21.59
C ASN A 214 21.85 0.60 -22.72
N GLY A 215 23.15 0.88 -22.84
CA GLY A 215 23.73 1.73 -23.87
C GLY A 215 25.22 1.46 -24.07
N LYS A 216 25.79 2.10 -25.08
CA LYS A 216 27.17 1.85 -25.56
C LYS A 216 28.23 2.67 -24.84
N GLU A 217 27.82 3.65 -24.06
CA GLU A 217 28.67 4.64 -23.39
C GLU A 217 28.72 4.36 -21.87
N GLY A 218 28.60 3.09 -21.48
CA GLY A 218 28.66 2.66 -20.08
C GLY A 218 27.31 2.63 -19.37
N GLU A 219 26.20 2.97 -20.04
CA GLU A 219 24.87 2.97 -19.44
C GLU A 219 24.48 1.56 -19.04
N HIS A 220 24.09 1.39 -17.77
CA HIS A 220 23.69 0.10 -17.25
C HIS A 220 22.74 0.26 -16.07
N ALA A 221 22.00 -0.80 -15.78
CA ALA A 221 21.21 -0.93 -14.57
C ALA A 221 21.78 -2.08 -13.73
N ILE A 222 21.79 -1.88 -12.42
CA ILE A 222 22.08 -2.92 -11.43
C ILE A 222 20.76 -3.24 -10.71
N TYR A 223 20.33 -4.49 -10.81
CA TYR A 223 19.11 -5.01 -10.20
C TYR A 223 19.46 -5.80 -8.95
N TYR A 224 18.89 -5.39 -7.82
CA TYR A 224 19.04 -6.06 -6.54
C TYR A 224 17.78 -6.85 -6.22
N THR A 225 17.87 -8.18 -6.28
CA THR A 225 16.75 -9.08 -5.95
C THR A 225 16.61 -9.34 -4.45
N LEU A 226 17.71 -9.18 -3.68
CA LEU A 226 17.72 -9.34 -2.22
C LEU A 226 17.04 -10.64 -1.76
N SER A 227 17.20 -11.71 -2.54
CA SER A 227 16.46 -12.97 -2.42
C SER A 227 16.62 -13.62 -1.04
N ARG A 228 17.81 -13.50 -0.44
CA ARG A 228 18.16 -14.10 0.86
C ARG A 228 17.88 -13.21 2.07
N LEU A 229 17.39 -12.00 1.85
CA LEU A 229 17.04 -11.08 2.92
C LEU A 229 15.58 -11.29 3.33
N THR A 230 15.28 -11.07 4.61
CA THR A 230 13.89 -10.93 5.08
C THR A 230 13.29 -9.63 4.56
N SER A 231 11.96 -9.51 4.50
CA SER A 231 11.30 -8.28 4.03
C SER A 231 11.76 -7.04 4.82
N LEU A 232 11.98 -7.15 6.13
CA LEU A 232 12.52 -6.05 6.95
C LEU A 232 13.94 -5.65 6.52
N GLN A 233 14.81 -6.63 6.26
CA GLN A 233 16.17 -6.39 5.76
C GLN A 233 16.15 -5.80 4.34
N ARG A 234 15.23 -6.24 3.47
CA ARG A 234 15.03 -5.65 2.14
C ARG A 234 14.66 -4.18 2.24
N LEU A 235 13.72 -3.83 3.12
CA LEU A 235 13.33 -2.44 3.37
C LEU A 235 14.51 -1.61 3.91
N GLY A 236 15.26 -2.15 4.87
CA GLY A 236 16.47 -1.50 5.38
C GLY A 236 17.49 -1.22 4.27
N PHE A 237 17.76 -2.22 3.41
CA PHE A 237 18.68 -2.06 2.28
C PHE A 237 18.22 -0.96 1.32
N MET A 238 16.95 -0.95 0.92
CA MET A 238 16.40 0.06 0.00
C MET A 238 16.57 1.48 0.55
N LEU A 239 16.28 1.67 1.83
CA LEU A 239 16.41 2.97 2.50
C LEU A 239 17.88 3.40 2.60
N GLU A 240 18.77 2.48 3.00
CA GLU A 240 20.19 2.80 3.13
C GLU A 240 20.85 3.05 1.78
N LYS A 241 20.53 2.25 0.76
CA LYS A 241 21.04 2.46 -0.61
C LYS A 241 20.58 3.81 -1.17
N ARG A 242 19.31 4.17 -0.97
CA ARG A 242 18.78 5.48 -1.39
C ARG A 242 19.41 6.65 -0.64
N SER A 243 19.85 6.43 0.60
CA SER A 243 20.54 7.46 1.40
C SER A 243 21.91 7.84 0.84
N GLN A 244 22.52 7.00 -0.02
CA GLN A 244 23.82 7.32 -0.64
C GLN A 244 23.76 8.52 -1.58
N GLY A 245 22.59 8.82 -2.15
CA GLY A 245 22.39 10.00 -3.00
C GLY A 245 22.41 11.34 -2.25
N PHE A 246 22.49 11.33 -0.91
CA PHE A 246 22.49 12.56 -0.11
C PHE A 246 23.90 12.97 0.30
N VAL A 247 24.30 14.18 -0.09
CA VAL A 247 25.55 14.80 0.32
C VAL A 247 25.56 15.04 1.84
N ASN A 248 26.65 14.67 2.53
CA ASN A 248 26.83 14.78 3.98
C ASN A 248 25.92 13.89 4.86
N LYS A 249 25.60 12.66 4.41
CA LYS A 249 24.84 11.67 5.20
C LYS A 249 25.32 11.51 6.64
N GLU A 250 26.62 11.47 6.88
CA GLU A 250 27.17 11.26 8.23
C GLU A 250 26.92 12.42 9.21
N LYS A 251 26.49 13.58 8.70
CA LYS A 251 26.25 14.80 9.49
C LYS A 251 24.76 15.17 9.60
N LYS A 252 23.86 14.37 9.01
CA LYS A 252 22.42 14.67 8.98
C LYS A 252 21.61 13.40 9.22
N ASP A 253 20.64 13.48 10.13
CA ASP A 253 19.58 12.48 10.22
C ASP A 253 18.72 12.58 8.96
N ILE A 254 18.91 11.64 8.02
CA ILE A 254 18.14 11.60 6.79
C ILE A 254 16.76 11.04 7.11
N ILE A 255 15.78 11.93 7.20
CA ILE A 255 14.37 11.56 7.31
C ILE A 255 13.81 11.50 5.89
N PHE A 256 13.58 10.28 5.39
CA PHE A 256 12.84 10.09 4.15
C PHE A 256 11.39 10.52 4.33
N ALA A 257 10.83 11.18 3.32
CA ALA A 257 9.40 11.33 3.24
C ALA A 257 8.76 9.92 3.27
N PRO A 258 7.68 9.71 4.05
CA PRO A 258 7.02 8.42 4.17
C PRO A 258 6.65 7.83 2.81
N GLN A 259 7.10 6.61 2.55
CA GLN A 259 6.96 5.95 1.25
C GLN A 259 6.55 4.49 1.37
N ILE A 260 5.85 4.03 0.33
CA ILE A 260 5.58 2.62 0.08
C ILE A 260 6.58 2.16 -0.98
N PHE A 261 7.16 0.99 -0.74
CA PHE A 261 7.98 0.25 -1.68
C PHE A 261 7.22 -1.00 -2.11
N THR A 262 7.28 -1.32 -3.40
CA THR A 262 6.76 -2.55 -3.98
C THR A 262 7.85 -3.16 -4.87
N PRO A 263 8.00 -4.49 -4.92
CA PRO A 263 8.95 -5.10 -5.83
C PRO A 263 8.52 -4.89 -7.29
N LEU A 264 9.49 -4.74 -8.17
CA LEU A 264 9.30 -4.63 -9.61
C LEU A 264 9.61 -5.96 -10.28
N LEU A 265 8.82 -6.33 -11.30
CA LEU A 265 9.11 -7.46 -12.16
C LEU A 265 9.83 -7.00 -13.42
N VAL A 266 11.07 -7.47 -13.62
CA VAL A 266 11.90 -7.11 -14.76
C VAL A 266 12.11 -8.34 -15.63
N LYS A 267 11.88 -8.23 -16.94
CA LYS A 267 12.11 -9.33 -17.88
C LYS A 267 13.59 -9.71 -17.94
N ILE A 268 13.89 -11.00 -17.87
CA ILE A 268 15.25 -11.53 -17.96
C ILE A 268 15.70 -11.53 -19.42
N GLU A 269 16.66 -10.66 -19.73
CA GLU A 269 17.35 -10.65 -21.03
C GLU A 269 18.47 -11.68 -21.02
N LYS A 270 18.33 -12.76 -21.81
CA LYS A 270 19.28 -13.90 -21.82
C LYS A 270 20.39 -13.76 -22.86
N GLU A 271 20.18 -12.94 -23.88
CA GLU A 271 21.03 -12.86 -25.08
C GLU A 271 21.24 -11.42 -25.54
N GLY A 272 22.20 -11.25 -26.46
CA GLY A 272 22.51 -9.96 -27.06
C GLY A 272 23.21 -8.97 -26.15
N PHE A 273 23.31 -7.72 -26.62
CA PHE A 273 24.02 -6.63 -25.93
C PHE A 273 23.45 -6.31 -24.54
N ARG A 274 22.14 -6.52 -24.37
CA ARG A 274 21.40 -6.23 -23.13
C ARG A 274 21.29 -7.45 -22.20
N LYS A 275 22.04 -8.52 -22.44
CA LYS A 275 22.04 -9.71 -21.60
C LYS A 275 22.32 -9.35 -20.13
N MET A 276 21.51 -9.88 -19.23
CA MET A 276 21.74 -9.78 -17.79
C MET A 276 22.91 -10.66 -17.37
N THR A 277 23.84 -10.08 -16.61
CA THR A 277 25.00 -10.77 -16.03
C THR A 277 24.89 -10.76 -14.52
N LYS A 278 24.95 -11.94 -13.89
CA LYS A 278 24.96 -12.05 -12.43
C LYS A 278 26.30 -11.57 -11.88
N LEU A 279 26.28 -10.71 -10.86
CA LEU A 279 27.46 -10.14 -10.22
C LEU A 279 27.88 -10.90 -8.96
N ASN A 280 26.91 -11.40 -8.17
CA ASN A 280 27.15 -12.14 -6.91
C ASN A 280 26.10 -13.21 -6.62
#